data_AF-A0A944T0H0-F1
#
_entry.id   AF-A0A944T0H0-F1
#
_cell.length_a   1.000
_cell.length_b   1.000
_cell.length_c   1.000
_cell.angle_alpha   90.00
_cell.angle_beta   90.00
_cell.angle_gamma   90.00
#
_symmetry.space_group_name_H-M   'P 1'
#
loop_
_entity.id
_entity.type
_entity.pdbx_description
1 polymer ?
#
loop_
_entity_poly.entity_id
_entity_poly.type
_entity_poly.pdbx_seq_one_letter_code
_entity_poly.pdbx_strand_id
1 'polypeptide(L)'
;MDGIGDVLKKAPKKEQNKKIHSDVHYLADVISSAFGEKNRFGMYLGIIKRIGVGRASQVFAEIKDSNIDNPGKLFAWKTSKKNMIITPQKEEETPFASSYAKASADKKATSDKEEKDT
;
A
#
# COMPACT_ATOMS: atom_id res chain seq x y z
N MET A 1 38.56 18.56 2.37
CA MET A 1 37.33 19.08 1.75
C MET A 1 36.39 17.92 1.60
N ASP A 2 35.47 17.76 2.54
CA ASP A 2 34.52 16.65 2.54
C ASP A 2 33.48 16.87 1.44
N GLY A 3 33.36 15.90 0.55
CA GLY A 3 32.52 15.97 -0.64
C GLY A 3 31.04 15.96 -0.28
N ILE A 4 30.23 16.58 -1.15
CA ILE A 4 28.77 16.66 -1.08
C ILE A 4 28.11 15.27 -0.86
N GLY A 5 28.81 14.18 -1.19
CA GLY A 5 28.38 12.81 -0.97
C GLY A 5 28.16 12.41 0.50
N ASP A 6 28.80 13.07 1.47
CA ASP A 6 28.59 12.75 2.90
C ASP A 6 27.32 13.40 3.48
N VAL A 7 26.84 14.48 2.88
CA VAL A 7 25.63 15.17 3.33
C VAL A 7 24.37 14.35 2.98
N LEU A 8 24.38 13.64 1.86
CA LEU A 8 23.24 12.82 1.42
C LEU A 8 23.07 11.51 2.20
N LYS A 9 24.13 11.02 2.87
CA LYS A 9 24.07 9.80 3.69
C LYS A 9 23.44 10.02 5.07
N LYS A 10 23.26 11.27 5.48
CA LYS A 10 22.81 11.67 6.83
C LYS A 10 21.31 11.97 6.93
N ALA A 11 20.51 11.64 5.92
CA ALA A 11 19.05 11.67 6.06
C ALA A 11 18.62 10.46 6.91
N PRO A 12 17.96 10.64 8.07
CA PRO A 12 17.45 9.51 8.84
C PRO A 12 16.44 8.75 7.97
N LYS A 13 16.77 7.51 7.60
CA LYS A 13 15.79 6.57 7.02
C LYS A 13 14.66 6.48 8.04
N LYS A 14 13.49 7.08 7.73
CA LYS A 14 12.26 6.82 8.46
C LYS A 14 12.09 5.31 8.49
N GLU A 15 12.09 4.71 9.69
CA GLU A 15 11.73 3.31 9.86
C GLU A 15 10.36 3.10 9.25
N GLN A 16 10.35 2.47 8.08
CA GLN A 16 9.12 2.01 7.47
C GLN A 16 8.62 0.88 8.37
N ASN A 17 7.61 1.18 9.19
CA ASN A 17 6.89 0.19 9.97
C ASN A 17 6.42 -0.92 9.00
N LYS A 18 7.04 -2.10 9.08
CA LYS A 18 6.79 -3.29 8.24
C LYS A 18 5.38 -3.90 8.43
N LYS A 19 4.41 -3.12 8.93
CA LYS A 19 3.05 -3.56 9.28
C LYS A 19 1.97 -2.82 8.51
N ILE A 20 2.34 -1.86 7.64
CA ILE A 20 1.42 -1.07 6.83
C ILE A 20 1.55 -1.55 5.38
N HIS A 21 0.67 -2.48 4.96
CA HIS A 21 0.76 -3.18 3.66
C HIS A 21 -0.34 -2.81 2.65
N SER A 22 -1.05 -1.69 2.82
CA SER A 22 -1.94 -1.18 1.78
C SER A 22 -1.99 0.34 1.76
N ASP A 23 -2.12 0.91 0.57
CA ASP A 23 -2.24 2.36 0.33
C ASP A 23 -3.33 3.00 1.20
N VAL A 24 -4.36 2.22 1.55
CA VAL A 24 -5.45 2.62 2.46
C VAL A 24 -4.93 2.98 3.85
N HIS A 25 -4.05 2.16 4.45
CA HIS A 25 -3.53 2.42 5.79
C HIS A 25 -2.55 3.59 5.80
N TYR A 26 -1.72 3.68 4.76
CA TYR A 26 -0.82 4.82 4.59
C TYR A 26 -1.61 6.12 4.50
N LEU A 27 -2.63 6.16 3.64
CA LEU A 27 -3.46 7.35 3.47
C LEU A 27 -4.24 7.69 4.75
N ALA A 28 -4.73 6.70 5.49
CA ALA A 28 -5.38 6.92 6.78
C ALA A 28 -4.42 7.57 7.81
N ASP A 29 -3.17 7.11 7.85
CA ASP A 29 -2.15 7.64 8.75
C ASP A 29 -1.77 9.08 8.38
N VAL A 30 -1.58 9.34 7.07
CA VAL A 30 -1.31 10.69 6.55
C VAL A 30 -2.44 11.65 6.88
N ILE A 31 -3.70 11.26 6.63
CA ILE A 31 -4.86 12.11 6.90
C ILE A 31 -5.00 12.39 8.40
N SER A 32 -4.95 11.34 9.23
CA SER A 32 -5.09 11.49 10.69
C SER A 32 -3.95 12.32 11.29
N SER A 33 -2.73 12.20 10.78
CA SER A 33 -1.58 13.00 11.19
C SER A 33 -1.69 14.45 10.71
N ALA A 34 -2.11 14.68 9.47
CA ALA A 34 -2.26 16.02 8.89
C ALA A 34 -3.35 16.84 9.59
N PHE A 35 -4.43 16.19 10.03
CA PHE A 35 -5.51 16.86 10.75
C PHE A 35 -5.27 16.95 12.27
N GLY A 36 -4.20 16.33 12.78
CA GLY A 36 -3.94 16.26 14.22
C GLY A 36 -4.86 15.30 14.98
N GLU A 37 -5.56 14.42 14.27
CA GLU A 37 -6.62 13.54 14.78
C GLU A 37 -6.19 12.07 14.80
N LYS A 38 -5.05 11.78 15.44
CA LYS A 38 -4.49 10.42 15.50
C LYS A 38 -5.45 9.38 16.10
N ASN A 39 -6.28 9.80 17.06
CA ASN A 39 -7.30 8.95 17.69
C ASN A 39 -8.42 8.51 16.73
N ARG A 40 -8.54 9.16 15.57
CA ARG A 40 -9.55 8.87 14.54
C ARG A 40 -9.00 8.08 13.36
N PHE A 41 -7.79 7.51 13.47
CA PHE A 41 -7.20 6.67 12.42
C PHE A 41 -8.18 5.60 11.88
N GLY A 42 -8.82 4.84 12.77
CA GLY A 42 -9.77 3.79 12.39
C GLY A 42 -11.00 4.32 11.62
N MET A 43 -11.46 5.53 11.94
CA MET A 43 -12.54 6.20 11.22
C MET A 43 -12.11 6.50 9.78
N TYR A 44 -10.93 7.09 9.59
CA TYR A 44 -10.38 7.38 8.26
C TYR A 44 -10.16 6.12 7.45
N LEU A 45 -9.61 5.08 8.07
CA LEU A 45 -9.43 3.78 7.43
C LEU A 45 -10.77 3.23 6.91
N GLY A 46 -11.83 3.26 7.74
CA GLY A 46 -13.16 2.80 7.33
C GLY A 46 -13.76 3.62 6.18
N ILE A 47 -13.51 4.93 6.16
CA ILE A 47 -13.95 5.80 5.06
C ILE A 47 -13.18 5.46 3.78
N ILE A 48 -11.85 5.38 3.84
CA ILE A 48 -11.01 5.10 2.66
C ILE A 48 -11.33 3.73 2.08
N LYS A 49 -11.57 2.71 2.91
CA LYS A 49 -12.01 1.38 2.44
C LYS A 49 -13.36 1.42 1.71
N ARG A 50 -14.24 2.36 2.04
CA ARG A 50 -15.54 2.51 1.39
C ARG A 50 -15.45 3.27 0.07
N ILE A 51 -14.63 4.31 0.02
CA ILE A 51 -14.61 5.26 -1.12
C ILE A 51 -13.46 5.02 -2.09
N GLY A 52 -12.47 4.23 -1.69
CA GLY A 52 -11.22 4.01 -2.41
C GLY A 52 -10.15 5.06 -2.09
N VAL A 53 -8.90 4.67 -2.33
CA VAL A 53 -7.72 5.51 -2.08
C VAL A 53 -7.71 6.76 -2.97
N GLY A 54 -8.07 6.62 -4.25
CA GLY A 54 -8.04 7.73 -5.21
C GLY A 54 -8.95 8.89 -4.81
N ARG A 55 -10.23 8.61 -4.49
CA ARG A 55 -11.16 9.66 -4.09
C ARG A 55 -10.84 10.25 -2.73
N ALA A 56 -10.41 9.42 -1.77
CA ALA A 56 -9.96 9.89 -0.47
C ALA A 56 -8.78 10.86 -0.60
N SER A 57 -7.81 10.56 -1.47
CA SER A 57 -6.65 11.41 -1.74
C SER A 57 -7.07 12.75 -2.35
N GLN A 58 -8.02 12.74 -3.29
CA GLN A 58 -8.52 13.96 -3.91
C GLN A 58 -9.22 14.87 -2.89
N VAL A 59 -10.12 14.32 -2.07
CA VAL A 59 -10.81 15.08 -1.02
C VAL A 59 -9.81 15.62 0.01
N PHE A 60 -8.77 14.84 0.34
CA PHE A 60 -7.72 15.31 1.25
C PHE A 60 -6.96 16.52 0.68
N ALA A 61 -6.60 16.50 -0.61
CA ALA A 61 -5.95 17.63 -1.27
C ALA A 61 -6.87 18.87 -1.28
N GLU A 62 -8.14 18.72 -1.68
CA GLU A 62 -9.14 19.80 -1.68
C GLU A 62 -9.24 20.50 -0.31
N ILE A 63 -9.24 19.70 0.78
CA ILE A 63 -9.36 20.22 2.15
C ILE A 63 -8.06 20.86 2.61
N LYS A 64 -6.91 20.31 2.22
CA LYS A 64 -5.61 20.87 2.57
C LYS A 64 -5.42 22.28 1.99
N ASP A 65 -5.95 22.51 0.78
CA ASP A 65 -5.91 23.82 0.12
C ASP A 65 -6.96 24.80 0.69
N SER A 66 -8.01 24.28 1.31
CA SER A 66 -9.06 25.07 1.95
C SER A 66 -8.72 25.30 3.42
N ASN A 67 -8.14 26.45 3.77
CA ASN A 67 -7.75 26.79 5.14
C ASN A 67 -8.97 26.89 6.08
N ILE A 68 -9.37 25.75 6.67
CA ILE A 68 -10.62 25.58 7.44
C ILE A 68 -10.29 25.08 8.85
N ASP A 69 -11.02 25.58 9.85
CA ASP A 69 -10.80 25.27 11.26
C ASP A 69 -10.97 23.78 11.63
N ASN A 70 -11.83 23.05 10.90
CA ASN A 70 -12.12 21.64 11.18
C ASN A 70 -12.08 20.77 9.90
N PRO A 71 -10.86 20.43 9.43
CA PRO A 71 -10.68 19.65 8.21
C PRO A 71 -11.18 18.21 8.34
N GLY A 72 -11.09 17.62 9.55
CA GLY A 72 -11.53 16.24 9.80
C GLY A 72 -13.04 16.06 9.66
N LYS A 73 -13.83 17.01 10.17
CA LYS A 73 -15.29 17.01 10.00
C LYS A 73 -15.70 17.23 8.54
N LEU A 74 -15.01 18.12 7.84
CA LEU A 74 -15.27 18.37 6.42
C LEU A 74 -14.98 17.13 5.57
N PHE A 75 -13.88 16.42 5.87
CA PHE A 75 -13.55 15.16 5.21
C PHE A 75 -14.66 14.13 5.38
N ALA A 76 -15.12 13.91 6.61
CA ALA A 76 -16.21 12.97 6.90
C ALA A 76 -17.53 13.37 6.20
N TRP A 77 -17.81 14.67 6.10
CA TRP A 77 -19.01 15.18 5.43
C TRP A 77 -18.94 15.02 3.90
N LYS A 78 -17.82 15.38 3.27
CA LYS A 78 -17.60 15.22 1.82
C LYS A 78 -17.62 13.75 1.38
N THR A 79 -17.22 12.84 2.27
CA THR A 79 -17.18 11.39 2.01
C THR A 79 -18.41 10.63 2.51
N SER A 80 -19.45 11.35 2.97
CA SER A 80 -20.70 10.75 3.43
C SER A 80 -21.53 10.22 2.26
N LYS A 81 -22.31 9.16 2.49
CA LYS A 81 -23.11 8.46 1.47
C LYS A 81 -24.07 9.38 0.70
N LYS A 82 -24.58 10.44 1.35
CA LYS A 82 -25.46 11.44 0.70
C LYS A 82 -24.76 12.25 -0.39
N ASN A 83 -23.44 12.37 -0.33
CA ASN A 83 -22.63 13.18 -1.24
C ASN A 83 -21.82 12.31 -2.22
N MET A 84 -22.05 11.00 -2.27
CA MET A 84 -21.25 10.07 -3.08
C MET A 84 -22.03 9.49 -4.25
N ILE A 85 -21.41 9.60 -5.44
CA ILE A 85 -21.65 8.71 -6.57
C ILE A 85 -20.64 7.58 -6.42
N ILE A 86 -21.08 6.43 -5.94
CA ILE A 86 -20.20 5.28 -5.68
C ILE A 86 -19.85 4.63 -7.02
N THR A 87 -18.61 4.76 -7.47
CA THR A 87 -18.07 3.92 -8.54
C THR A 87 -17.44 2.69 -7.87
N PRO A 88 -17.97 1.46 -8.07
CA PRO A 88 -17.42 0.28 -7.45
C PRO A 88 -15.99 0.05 -7.92
N GLN A 89 -15.08 -0.11 -6.95
CA GLN A 89 -13.70 -0.50 -7.19
C GLN A 89 -13.72 -2.00 -7.56
N LYS A 90 -13.36 -2.32 -8.80
CA LYS A 90 -13.12 -3.69 -9.22
C LYS A 90 -11.83 -4.14 -8.55
N GLU A 91 -11.92 -5.11 -7.65
CA GLU A 91 -10.77 -5.75 -7.04
C GLU A 91 -9.95 -6.38 -8.17
N GLU A 92 -8.75 -5.84 -8.41
CA GLU A 92 -7.77 -6.44 -9.31
C GLU A 92 -7.33 -7.75 -8.63
N GLU A 93 -8.00 -8.85 -8.99
CA GLU A 93 -7.53 -10.21 -8.73
C GLU A 93 -6.18 -10.36 -9.45
N THR A 94 -5.08 -10.17 -8.73
CA THR A 94 -3.76 -10.51 -9.27
C THR A 94 -3.66 -12.04 -9.33
N PRO A 95 -3.52 -12.68 -10.50
CA PRO A 95 -3.18 -14.10 -10.56
C PRO A 95 -1.68 -14.23 -10.33
N PHE A 96 -1.22 -14.15 -9.08
CA PHE A 96 0.16 -14.47 -8.71
C PHE A 96 0.20 -15.74 -7.85
N ALA A 97 -0.35 -16.82 -8.37
CA ALA A 97 -0.08 -18.15 -7.85
C ALA A 97 -0.06 -19.13 -9.02
N SER A 98 1.15 -19.59 -9.36
CA SER A 98 1.47 -20.92 -9.92
C SER A 98 2.48 -20.88 -11.07
N SER A 99 3.68 -20.31 -10.84
CA SER A 99 4.86 -20.63 -11.65
C SER A 99 6.04 -21.19 -10.84
N TYR A 100 5.91 -21.31 -9.53
CA TYR A 100 6.96 -21.88 -8.65
C TYR A 100 6.47 -23.14 -7.96
N ALA A 101 6.14 -24.16 -8.74
CA ALA A 101 6.04 -25.51 -8.22
C ALA A 101 6.86 -26.46 -9.09
N LYS A 102 7.98 -26.91 -8.51
CA LYS A 102 8.69 -28.17 -8.81
C LYS A 102 9.84 -28.14 -9.82
N ALA A 103 10.83 -27.27 -9.56
CA ALA A 103 12.24 -27.61 -9.83
C ALA A 103 12.82 -28.25 -8.57
N SER A 104 12.73 -29.58 -8.43
CA SER A 104 13.53 -30.43 -7.50
C SER A 104 13.10 -31.89 -7.64
N ALA A 105 13.75 -32.64 -8.53
CA ALA A 105 13.83 -34.10 -8.48
C ALA A 105 15.20 -34.53 -9.02
N ASP A 106 16.17 -34.45 -8.12
CA ASP A 106 17.23 -35.42 -7.85
C ASP A 106 17.90 -36.16 -9.03
N LYS A 107 19.16 -35.78 -9.28
CA LYS A 107 20.19 -36.60 -9.92
C LYS A 107 20.78 -37.58 -8.90
N LYS A 108 20.48 -38.88 -9.02
CA LYS A 108 21.33 -40.07 -8.68
C LYS A 108 20.41 -41.30 -8.84
N ALA A 109 20.77 -42.40 -9.50
CA ALA A 109 22.03 -43.12 -9.51
C ALA A 109 22.13 -44.06 -10.75
N THR A 110 23.37 -44.29 -11.21
CA THR A 110 24.02 -45.55 -11.73
C THR A 110 23.15 -46.80 -11.95
N SER A 111 23.40 -47.78 -12.83
CA SER A 111 24.45 -48.20 -13.80
C SER A 111 23.96 -49.56 -14.37
N ASP A 112 24.66 -50.11 -15.39
CA ASP A 112 24.56 -51.46 -16.00
C ASP A 112 23.43 -51.65 -17.02
N LYS A 113 23.61 -52.27 -18.19
CA LYS A 113 24.70 -52.96 -18.93
C LYS A 113 24.14 -53.05 -20.37
N GLU A 114 24.85 -52.64 -21.42
CA GLU A 114 25.72 -53.50 -22.25
C GLU A 114 25.02 -54.75 -22.85
N GLU A 115 24.68 -54.66 -24.14
CA GLU A 115 24.59 -55.70 -25.20
C GLU A 115 24.04 -54.94 -26.43
N LYS A 116 24.75 -54.56 -27.49
CA LYS A 116 25.81 -55.13 -28.32
C LYS A 116 25.45 -56.45 -29.02
N ASP A 117 25.45 -56.34 -30.35
CA ASP A 117 25.56 -57.39 -31.37
C ASP A 117 24.30 -58.24 -31.64
N THR A 118 23.58 -57.97 -32.74
CA THR A 118 23.78 -58.57 -34.09
C THR A 118 22.48 -58.50 -34.89
#